data_AF-A0A377A5M0-F1
#
_entry.id   AF-A0A377A5M0-F1
#
_cell.length_a   1.000
_cell.length_b   1.000
_cell.length_c   1.000
_cell.angle_alpha   90.00
_cell.angle_beta   90.00
_cell.angle_gamma   90.00
#
_symmetry.space_group_name_H-M   'P 1'
#
loop_
_entity.id
_entity.type
_entity.pdbx_description
1 polymer ?
#
loop_
_entity_poly.entity_id
_entity_poly.type
_entity_poly.pdbx_seq_one_letter_code
_entity_poly.pdbx_strand_id
1 'polypeptide(L)'
;MSETRFHGARVTENTDLVTAINDVDSSVIGIVATADDADAKLFPLNKPTLLTRVNDVLGKCGTTGTLYRALKAIADQVSTKVIVVRVAEHKRRRRKDAGSTGYRWF
;
A
#
# COMPACT_ATOMS: atom_id res chain seq x y z
N MET A 1 -33.50 38.57 -10.22
CA MET A 1 -32.35 37.72 -10.60
C MET A 1 -31.71 38.34 -11.83
N SER A 2 -30.91 39.40 -11.64
CA SER A 2 -30.16 40.02 -12.73
C SER A 2 -28.87 39.22 -12.95
N GLU A 3 -28.76 38.59 -14.12
CA GLU A 3 -27.60 37.80 -14.50
C GLU A 3 -26.35 38.69 -14.61
N THR A 4 -25.40 38.52 -13.71
CA THR A 4 -24.07 39.16 -13.80
C THR A 4 -23.26 38.51 -14.92
N ARG A 5 -23.48 38.95 -16.17
CA ARG A 5 -22.67 38.60 -17.34
C ARG A 5 -21.55 39.62 -17.50
N PHE A 6 -20.31 39.14 -17.47
CA PHE A 6 -19.13 39.97 -17.71
C PHE A 6 -18.47 39.51 -19.01
N HIS A 7 -18.23 40.44 -19.93
CA HIS A 7 -17.49 40.17 -21.16
C HIS A 7 -16.05 40.64 -21.00
N GLY A 8 -15.09 39.83 -21.42
CA GLY A 8 -13.67 40.03 -21.19
C GLY A 8 -13.03 38.89 -20.38
N ALA A 9 -11.71 38.94 -20.21
CA ALA A 9 -10.97 37.97 -19.41
C ALA A 9 -11.11 38.29 -17.92
N ARG A 10 -11.42 37.28 -17.10
CA ARG A 10 -11.40 37.38 -15.64
C ARG A 10 -10.17 36.65 -15.11
N VAL A 11 -9.45 37.31 -14.21
CA VAL A 11 -8.34 36.72 -13.47
C VAL A 11 -8.86 36.30 -12.10
N THR A 12 -8.67 35.02 -11.77
CA THR A 12 -8.86 34.50 -10.41
C THR A 12 -7.51 33.94 -9.99
N GLU A 13 -6.86 34.60 -9.05
CA GLU A 13 -5.59 34.11 -8.51
C GLU A 13 -5.88 33.04 -7.48
N ASN A 14 -5.41 31.82 -7.75
CA ASN A 14 -5.46 30.73 -6.80
C ASN A 14 -4.10 30.58 -6.13
N THR A 15 -4.04 30.69 -4.80
CA THR A 15 -2.81 30.48 -4.01
C THR A 15 -2.70 29.04 -3.48
N ASP A 16 -3.62 28.16 -3.89
CA ASP A 16 -3.53 26.75 -3.55
C ASP A 16 -2.19 26.15 -4.01
N LEU A 17 -1.68 25.20 -3.23
CA LEU A 17 -0.46 24.48 -3.55
C LEU A 17 -0.53 23.90 -4.98
N VAL A 18 0.56 24.05 -5.71
CA VAL A 18 0.78 23.49 -7.05
C VAL A 18 0.29 22.04 -7.09
N THR A 19 -0.44 21.65 -8.15
CA THR A 19 -0.87 20.25 -8.39
C THR A 19 0.22 19.29 -7.93
N ALA A 20 -0.12 18.40 -7.00
CA ALA A 20 0.83 17.46 -6.45
C ALA A 20 1.47 16.64 -7.58
N ILE A 21 2.78 16.87 -7.80
CA ILE A 21 3.57 16.04 -8.70
C ILE A 21 3.76 14.72 -7.98
N ASN A 22 2.98 13.72 -8.38
CA ASN A 22 3.12 12.37 -7.86
C ASN A 22 4.35 11.74 -8.52
N ASP A 23 5.24 11.18 -7.72
CA ASP A 23 6.35 10.39 -8.24
C ASP A 23 5.77 9.20 -9.00
N VAL A 24 6.18 9.04 -10.26
CA VAL A 24 5.65 8.00 -11.14
C VAL A 24 6.45 6.74 -10.90
N ASP A 25 6.05 5.97 -9.89
CA ASP A 25 6.63 4.66 -9.66
C ASP A 25 6.12 3.69 -10.76
N SER A 26 7.02 3.26 -11.65
CA SER A 26 6.72 2.33 -12.75
C SER A 26 6.65 0.87 -12.29
N SER A 27 7.05 0.60 -11.05
CA SER A 27 7.09 -0.74 -10.48
C SER A 27 5.92 -0.98 -9.53
N VAL A 28 5.49 -2.22 -9.40
CA VAL A 28 4.48 -2.66 -8.43
C VAL A 28 5.06 -3.87 -7.71
N ILE A 29 5.12 -3.82 -6.37
CA ILE A 29 5.62 -4.94 -5.57
C ILE A 29 4.45 -5.73 -5.01
N GLY A 30 4.41 -7.03 -5.26
CA GLY A 30 3.46 -7.95 -4.62
C GLY A 30 4.12 -8.69 -3.45
N ILE A 31 3.52 -8.65 -2.27
CA ILE A 31 4.01 -9.39 -1.10
C ILE A 31 2.93 -10.25 -0.46
N VAL A 32 3.32 -11.46 -0.08
CA VAL A 32 2.52 -12.38 0.74
C VAL A 32 3.21 -12.50 2.10
N ALA A 33 2.52 -12.14 3.18
CA ALA A 33 3.10 -12.10 4.52
C ALA A 33 2.11 -12.52 5.60
N THR A 34 2.65 -12.97 6.73
CA THR A 34 1.90 -13.27 7.95
C THR A 34 1.97 -12.08 8.90
N ALA A 35 0.84 -11.77 9.57
CA ALA A 35 0.76 -10.80 10.65
C ALA A 35 -0.60 -10.92 11.34
N ASP A 36 -0.68 -11.70 12.42
CA ASP A 36 -1.94 -11.97 13.11
C ASP A 36 -2.47 -10.72 13.85
N ASP A 37 -1.58 -9.83 14.26
CA ASP A 37 -1.88 -8.57 14.95
C ASP A 37 -2.07 -7.36 14.02
N ALA A 38 -2.01 -7.55 12.70
CA ALA A 38 -2.31 -6.48 11.74
C ALA A 38 -3.81 -6.11 11.75
N ASP A 39 -4.11 -4.82 11.48
CA ASP A 39 -5.48 -4.32 11.39
C ASP A 39 -6.27 -5.11 10.32
N ALA A 40 -7.25 -5.91 10.75
CA ALA A 40 -8.02 -6.78 9.87
C ALA A 40 -8.90 -6.00 8.87
N LYS A 41 -9.19 -4.72 9.12
CA LYS A 41 -9.93 -3.88 8.16
C LYS A 41 -9.03 -3.44 7.01
N LEU A 42 -7.78 -3.10 7.31
CA LEU A 42 -6.81 -2.65 6.33
C LEU A 42 -6.12 -3.82 5.62
N PHE A 43 -5.89 -4.91 6.34
CA PHE A 43 -5.24 -6.12 5.86
C PHE A 43 -6.16 -7.33 6.06
N PRO A 44 -7.25 -7.45 5.28
CA PRO A 44 -8.13 -8.62 5.34
C PRO A 44 -7.38 -9.92 5.01
N LEU A 45 -7.75 -11.01 5.69
CA LEU A 45 -7.13 -12.32 5.48
C LEU A 45 -7.41 -12.84 4.07
N ASN A 46 -6.38 -13.34 3.40
CA ASN A 46 -6.40 -13.91 2.04
C ASN A 46 -7.00 -12.98 0.96
N LYS A 47 -7.04 -11.67 1.21
CA LYS A 47 -7.56 -10.69 0.24
C LYS A 47 -6.45 -9.69 -0.12
N PRO A 48 -6.12 -9.55 -1.41
CA PRO A 48 -5.14 -8.57 -1.85
C PRO A 48 -5.66 -7.15 -1.56
N THR A 49 -4.80 -6.33 -0.95
CA THR A 49 -5.07 -4.92 -0.71
C THR A 49 -3.97 -4.08 -1.33
N LEU A 50 -4.38 -3.07 -2.11
CA LEU A 50 -3.45 -2.12 -2.73
C LEU A 50 -3.08 -1.02 -1.73
N LEU A 51 -1.79 -0.84 -1.53
CA LEU A 51 -1.18 0.25 -0.80
C LEU A 51 -0.58 1.24 -1.80
N THR A 52 -1.03 2.48 -1.75
CA THR A 52 -0.51 3.58 -2.58
C THR A 52 0.74 4.21 -1.97
N ARG A 53 0.86 4.17 -0.63
CA ARG A 53 2.01 4.66 0.11
C ARG A 53 2.20 3.78 1.34
N VAL A 54 3.36 3.13 1.43
CA VAL A 54 3.64 2.15 2.51
C VAL A 54 3.79 2.84 3.86
N ASN A 55 4.41 4.03 3.91
CA ASN A 55 4.64 4.78 5.14
C ASN A 55 3.36 5.10 5.92
N ASP A 56 2.25 5.34 5.23
CA ASP A 56 0.96 5.69 5.86
C ASP A 56 0.33 4.52 6.62
N VAL A 57 0.75 3.29 6.30
CA VAL A 57 0.14 2.06 6.81
C VAL A 57 1.07 1.23 7.69
N LEU A 58 2.34 1.61 7.84
CA LEU A 58 3.33 0.90 8.66
C LEU A 58 2.84 0.70 10.10
N GLY A 59 2.18 1.70 10.69
CA GLY A 59 1.63 1.62 12.05
C GLY A 59 0.49 0.61 12.22
N LYS A 60 -0.14 0.16 11.12
CA LYS A 60 -1.26 -0.80 11.11
C LYS A 60 -0.85 -2.22 10.74
N CYS A 61 0.42 -2.43 10.41
CA CYS A 61 0.94 -3.72 9.95
C CYS A 61 1.17 -4.73 11.09
N GLY A 62 0.99 -4.32 12.34
CA GLY A 62 1.33 -5.13 13.50
C GLY A 62 2.84 -5.27 13.69
N THR A 63 3.24 -6.07 14.66
CA THR A 63 4.63 -6.40 15.00
C THR A 63 4.90 -7.90 14.92
N THR A 64 3.85 -8.73 14.88
CA THR A 64 3.97 -10.17 14.74
C THR A 64 4.11 -10.57 13.27
N GLY A 65 4.82 -11.67 13.02
CA GLY A 65 5.04 -12.18 11.67
C GLY A 65 6.07 -11.38 10.85
N THR A 66 5.85 -11.34 9.52
CA THR A 66 6.83 -10.82 8.55
C THR A 66 6.40 -9.54 7.84
N LEU A 67 5.12 -9.15 7.95
CA LEU A 67 4.54 -8.05 7.19
C LEU A 67 5.21 -6.70 7.44
N TYR A 68 5.34 -6.30 8.71
CA TYR A 68 5.93 -5.00 9.07
C TYR A 68 7.37 -4.86 8.60
N ARG A 69 8.20 -5.90 8.81
CA ARG A 69 9.62 -5.86 8.44
C ARG A 69 9.81 -5.72 6.93
N ALA A 70 9.00 -6.43 6.15
CA ALA A 70 9.10 -6.39 4.71
C ALA A 70 8.59 -5.06 4.14
N LEU A 71 7.46 -4.55 4.63
CA LEU A 71 6.96 -3.23 4.23
C LEU A 71 7.90 -2.10 4.64
N LYS A 72 8.51 -2.18 5.83
CA LYS A 72 9.52 -1.22 6.26
C LYS A 72 10.74 -1.25 5.35
N ALA A 73 11.26 -2.44 5.04
CA ALA A 73 12.39 -2.58 4.12
C ALA A 73 12.08 -2.01 2.73
N ILE A 74 10.86 -2.18 2.23
CA ILE A 74 10.42 -1.56 0.96
C ILE A 74 10.38 -0.04 1.10
N ALA A 75 9.74 0.48 2.15
CA ALA A 75 9.59 1.92 2.36
C ALA A 75 10.93 2.65 2.56
N ASP A 76 11.93 1.97 3.15
CA ASP A 76 13.28 2.49 3.32
C ASP A 76 14.06 2.55 1.99
N GLN A 77 13.66 1.78 0.96
CA GLN A 77 14.32 1.76 -0.35
C GLN A 77 13.59 2.61 -1.39
N VAL A 78 12.26 2.49 -1.49
CA VAL A 78 11.46 3.09 -2.57
C VAL A 78 10.01 3.32 -2.15
N SER A 79 9.41 4.39 -2.66
CA SER A 79 8.00 4.76 -2.39
C SER A 79 7.05 4.26 -3.47
N THR A 80 6.98 2.94 -3.63
CA THR A 80 6.23 2.29 -4.70
C THR A 80 4.84 1.80 -4.29
N LYS A 81 4.00 1.46 -5.28
CA LYS A 81 2.70 0.83 -5.05
C LYS A 81 2.91 -0.64 -4.64
N VAL A 82 2.29 -1.07 -3.54
CA VAL A 82 2.46 -2.42 -3.01
C VAL A 82 1.12 -3.13 -2.89
N ILE A 83 1.04 -4.36 -3.41
CA ILE A 83 -0.11 -5.24 -3.20
C ILE A 83 0.24 -6.21 -2.08
N VAL A 84 -0.53 -6.18 -0.99
CA VAL A 84 -0.32 -7.05 0.17
C VAL A 84 -1.41 -8.11 0.24
N VAL A 85 -1.01 -9.37 0.35
CA VAL A 85 -1.89 -10.48 0.72
C VAL A 85 -1.47 -10.98 2.09
N ARG A 86 -2.33 -10.75 3.10
CA ARG A 86 -2.13 -11.30 4.43
C ARG A 86 -2.58 -12.75 4.49
N VAL A 87 -1.72 -13.66 4.91
CA VAL A 87 -2.04 -15.07 5.12
C VAL A 87 -1.93 -15.45 6.59
N ALA A 88 -2.67 -16.47 7.00
CA ALA A 88 -2.64 -16.96 8.38
C ALA A 88 -1.29 -17.62 8.68
N GLU A 89 -0.78 -17.45 9.89
CA GLU A 89 0.44 -18.13 10.30
C GLU A 89 0.18 -19.64 10.48
N HIS A 90 0.93 -20.48 9.76
CA HIS A 90 0.86 -21.93 9.94
C HIS A 90 1.91 -22.37 10.96
N LYS A 91 1.51 -23.02 12.06
CA LYS A 91 2.45 -23.70 12.97
C LYS A 91 3.22 -24.77 12.21
N ARG A 92 4.51 -24.56 11.95
CA ARG A 92 5.33 -25.53 11.22
C ARG A 92 5.52 -26.80 12.06
N ARG A 93 4.94 -27.93 11.63
CA ARG A 93 5.48 -29.25 12.01
C ARG A 93 6.80 -29.42 11.28
N ARG A 94 7.90 -29.61 12.00
CA ARG A 94 9.27 -29.63 11.48
C ARG A 94 9.44 -30.78 10.48
N ARG A 95 9.17 -30.51 9.20
CA ARG A 95 9.66 -31.29 8.06
C ARG A 95 10.77 -30.45 7.42
N LYS A 96 11.99 -30.98 7.43
CA LYS A 96 13.05 -30.49 6.55
C LYS A 96 12.56 -30.78 5.13
N ASP A 97 12.69 -29.78 4.27
CA ASP A 97 12.35 -29.78 2.84
C ASP A 97 10.90 -29.38 2.49
N ALA A 98 10.82 -28.32 1.66
CA ALA A 98 9.66 -27.73 0.96
C ALA A 98 8.61 -26.94 1.78
N GLY A 99 8.24 -25.74 1.29
CA GLY A 99 6.92 -25.14 1.58
C GLY A 99 6.82 -23.63 1.84
N SER A 100 7.36 -22.76 0.99
CA SER A 100 6.54 -21.61 0.57
C SER A 100 5.83 -22.09 -0.69
N THR A 101 4.58 -22.54 -0.57
CA THR A 101 3.77 -22.83 -1.76
C THR A 101 3.58 -21.51 -2.49
N GLY A 102 4.48 -21.26 -3.43
CA GLY A 102 4.46 -20.09 -4.28
C GLY A 102 3.17 -20.11 -5.07
N TYR A 103 2.37 -19.08 -4.92
CA TYR A 103 1.42 -18.73 -5.96
C TYR A 103 2.25 -18.26 -7.16
N ARG A 104 2.36 -19.14 -8.15
CA ARG A 104 2.96 -18.85 -9.44
C ARG A 104 2.09 -17.81 -10.14
N TRP A 105 2.58 -16.58 -10.21
CA TRP A 105 2.06 -15.57 -11.12
C TRP A 105 3.00 -15.51 -12.32
N PHE A 106 2.50 -16.07 -13.42
CA PHE A 106 3.11 -16.30 -14.75
C PHE A 106 4.43 -17.08 -14.75
#